data_AF-A0A562K8Q2-F1
#
_entry.id   AF-A0A562K8Q2-F1
#
_cell.length_a   1.000
_cell.length_b   1.000
_cell.length_c   1.000
_cell.angle_alpha   90.00
_cell.angle_beta   90.00
_cell.angle_gamma   90.00
#
_symmetry.space_group_name_H-M   'P 1'
#
loop_
_entity.id
_entity.type
_entity.pdbx_description
1 polymer ?
#
loop_
_entity_poly.entity_id
_entity_poly.type
_entity_poly.pdbx_seq_one_letter_code
_entity_poly.pdbx_strand_id
1 'polypeptide(L)'
;MKWLRVAKLATTSAASIYFGVPPVGAAGEFFELGRKMWSEGFGKSDADAAKKAVGDAVKEGGELLKPKEETSPPKEIQALRDTLEQTLEELGITLVVLIDDLDRCLPETTISTLEAIRLFLFLKNTAFVIAADNDMIKHAVRKHFAGFENDLMVTNYFDKLIQVPIRVPQLGTQEVRAYMMLLFVDNSDLPEPDKEKIRAAVIRQLKSTWQGKKVDRAFVNSLDIGLPGSLVGQLDTAERLSSLMTTASGIVGNPRLIKRFLNALSIRMTISKAQGVGVDEAVLAKLLLFERIGDAKAYAELVKNVTTDAEGKPAFLKDWEEAAAAGRDLETKDPWTGDFVREWLALSPPLHDVDLRGALYVSREHAPLITPEDRLSSDGAELLAAMLEHPEMSARLRDRLVRVPRIETTVIMDRLLERARKEQEWGAPQILTACIALADADPVQGPRLAAFLEARPHQQIQPSIVPKISDRPWAASLLEVWGSSGDVSKPVKNAINKTRANGNVAV
;
A
#
# COMPACT_ATOMS: atom_id res chain seq x y z
N MET A 1 -29.09 29.89 -21.42
CA MET A 1 -29.05 28.41 -21.54
C MET A 1 -30.41 27.88 -22.02
N LYS A 2 -30.61 27.61 -23.32
CA LYS A 2 -31.89 27.16 -23.91
C LYS A 2 -32.32 25.74 -23.46
N TRP A 3 -31.40 24.92 -22.97
CA TRP A 3 -31.67 23.53 -22.55
C TRP A 3 -32.48 23.42 -21.23
N LEU A 4 -32.26 24.34 -20.28
CA LEU A 4 -33.03 24.40 -19.01
C LEU A 4 -34.51 24.75 -19.22
N ARG A 5 -34.84 25.53 -20.27
CA ARG A 5 -36.23 25.83 -20.63
C ARG A 5 -36.93 24.66 -21.31
N VAL A 6 -36.20 23.84 -22.07
CA VAL A 6 -36.71 22.58 -22.63
C VAL A 6 -36.90 21.53 -21.53
N ALA A 7 -35.99 21.44 -20.56
CA ALA A 7 -36.13 20.55 -19.40
C ALA A 7 -37.34 20.89 -18.52
N LYS A 8 -37.63 22.19 -18.30
CA LYS A 8 -38.80 22.68 -17.53
C LYS A 8 -40.14 22.44 -18.24
N LEU A 9 -40.12 22.33 -19.57
CA LEU A 9 -41.28 21.97 -20.39
C LEU A 9 -41.44 20.45 -20.57
N ALA A 10 -40.38 19.66 -20.41
CA ALA A 10 -40.45 18.19 -20.47
C ALA A 10 -40.82 17.56 -19.11
N THR A 11 -40.48 18.20 -17.99
CA THR A 11 -40.77 17.69 -16.64
C THR A 11 -42.23 17.80 -16.25
N THR A 12 -42.97 18.80 -16.75
CA THR A 12 -44.41 18.96 -16.47
C THR A 12 -45.29 18.01 -17.28
N SER A 13 -44.84 17.54 -18.45
CA SER A 13 -45.59 16.59 -19.28
C SER A 13 -45.40 15.13 -18.86
N ALA A 14 -44.22 14.75 -18.38
CA ALA A 14 -43.96 13.38 -17.94
C ALA A 14 -44.62 13.05 -16.59
N ALA A 15 -44.71 14.03 -15.67
CA ALA A 15 -45.32 13.84 -14.36
C ALA A 15 -46.85 13.62 -14.43
N SER A 16 -47.55 14.31 -15.33
CA SER A 16 -49.01 14.21 -15.47
C SER A 16 -49.47 12.86 -16.07
N ILE A 17 -48.65 12.26 -16.94
CA ILE A 17 -48.89 10.92 -17.49
C ILE A 17 -48.68 9.83 -16.43
N TYR A 18 -47.72 9.99 -15.52
CA TYR A 18 -47.42 9.01 -14.47
C TYR A 18 -48.43 9.04 -13.30
N PHE A 19 -49.01 10.20 -12.99
CA PHE A 19 -49.92 10.38 -11.85
C PHE A 19 -51.42 10.40 -12.19
N GLY A 20 -51.80 10.20 -13.46
CA GLY A 20 -53.19 9.94 -13.84
C GLY A 20 -54.19 11.07 -13.60
N VAL A 21 -53.74 12.32 -13.51
CA VAL A 21 -54.62 13.49 -13.33
C VAL A 21 -54.85 14.17 -14.69
N PRO A 22 -56.11 14.38 -15.14
CA PRO A 22 -56.38 14.99 -16.42
C PRO A 22 -55.91 16.47 -16.45
N PRO A 23 -55.25 16.93 -17.53
CA PRO A 23 -54.81 18.31 -17.64
C PRO A 23 -56.03 19.23 -17.83
N VAL A 24 -56.21 20.20 -16.94
CA VAL A 24 -57.27 21.23 -17.05
C VAL A 24 -56.67 22.52 -17.61
N GLY A 25 -57.35 23.14 -18.57
CA GLY A 25 -56.98 24.41 -19.21
C GLY A 25 -56.47 24.26 -20.64
N ALA A 26 -55.95 25.35 -21.23
CA ALA A 26 -55.63 25.55 -22.66
C ALA A 26 -54.78 24.45 -23.35
N ALA A 27 -54.23 23.49 -22.62
CA ALA A 27 -53.60 22.28 -23.15
C ALA A 27 -54.61 21.25 -23.71
N GLY A 28 -55.86 21.25 -23.24
CA GLY A 28 -56.92 20.36 -23.75
C GLY A 28 -57.33 20.67 -25.19
N GLU A 29 -57.39 21.96 -25.55
CA GLU A 29 -57.74 22.40 -26.91
C GLU A 29 -56.64 22.06 -27.93
N PHE A 30 -55.37 22.13 -27.53
CA PHE A 30 -54.25 21.70 -28.38
C PHE A 30 -54.19 20.18 -28.59
N PHE A 31 -54.63 19.39 -27.61
CA PHE A 31 -54.67 17.94 -27.70
C PHE A 31 -55.82 17.46 -28.61
N GLU A 32 -56.99 18.11 -28.57
CA GLU A 32 -58.06 17.87 -29.53
C GLU A 32 -57.66 18.31 -30.95
N LEU A 33 -57.00 19.46 -31.10
CA LEU A 33 -56.54 19.95 -32.40
C LEU A 33 -55.51 19.00 -33.04
N GLY A 34 -54.57 18.49 -32.25
CA GLY A 34 -53.57 17.50 -32.69
C GLY A 34 -54.19 16.14 -33.03
N ARG A 35 -55.20 15.70 -32.28
CA ARG A 35 -55.92 14.45 -32.54
C ARG A 35 -56.76 14.51 -33.81
N LYS A 36 -57.41 15.64 -34.07
CA LYS A 36 -58.24 15.87 -35.27
C LYS A 36 -57.39 16.02 -36.54
N MET A 37 -56.19 16.62 -36.42
CA MET A 37 -55.22 16.72 -37.52
C MET A 37 -54.58 15.37 -37.90
N TRP A 38 -54.56 14.40 -36.99
CA TRP A 38 -54.00 13.07 -37.25
C TRP A 38 -55.02 12.08 -37.83
N SER A 39 -56.33 12.35 -37.70
CA SER A 39 -57.39 11.43 -38.16
C SER A 39 -57.93 11.72 -39.57
N GLU A 40 -57.77 12.94 -40.11
CA GLU A 40 -58.23 13.28 -41.46
C GLU A 40 -57.07 13.85 -42.28
N GLY A 41 -56.59 13.06 -43.26
CA GLY A 41 -55.43 13.41 -44.10
C GLY A 41 -55.68 14.63 -45.00
N PHE A 42 -54.60 15.39 -45.27
CA PHE A 42 -54.63 16.71 -45.91
C PHE A 42 -55.19 16.75 -47.35
N GLY A 43 -56.22 17.58 -47.56
CA GLY A 43 -56.73 18.03 -48.87
C GLY A 43 -56.52 19.54 -49.08
N LYS A 44 -56.36 19.97 -50.34
CA LYS A 44 -56.01 21.35 -50.75
C LYS A 44 -57.14 22.41 -50.62
N SER A 45 -58.32 22.07 -50.09
CA SER A 45 -59.43 23.03 -49.95
C SER A 45 -59.42 23.84 -48.65
N ASP A 46 -58.53 23.55 -47.70
CA ASP A 46 -58.58 24.20 -46.37
C ASP A 46 -57.72 25.47 -46.25
N ALA A 47 -56.94 25.79 -47.27
CA ALA A 47 -56.06 26.96 -47.27
C ALA A 47 -56.83 28.30 -47.34
N ASP A 48 -57.99 28.33 -48.00
CA ASP A 48 -58.82 29.54 -48.11
C ASP A 48 -59.75 29.73 -46.90
N ALA A 49 -60.14 28.65 -46.22
CA ALA A 49 -60.87 28.72 -44.95
C ALA A 49 -59.95 29.20 -43.80
N ALA A 50 -58.69 28.75 -43.79
CA ALA A 50 -57.70 29.16 -42.80
C ALA A 50 -57.34 30.66 -42.89
N LYS A 51 -57.26 31.23 -44.10
CA LYS A 51 -56.97 32.67 -44.28
C LYS A 51 -58.09 33.57 -43.75
N LYS A 52 -59.35 33.13 -43.84
CA LYS A 52 -60.50 33.91 -43.37
C LYS A 52 -60.64 33.86 -41.85
N ALA A 53 -60.41 32.70 -41.23
CA ALA A 53 -60.41 32.53 -39.78
C ALA A 53 -59.27 33.31 -39.09
N VAL A 54 -58.09 33.40 -39.71
CA VAL A 54 -56.96 34.19 -39.19
C VAL A 54 -57.22 35.70 -39.31
N GLY A 55 -57.93 36.14 -40.37
CA GLY A 55 -58.27 37.56 -40.57
C GLY A 55 -59.28 38.11 -39.56
N ASP A 56 -60.22 37.29 -39.12
CA ASP A 56 -61.28 37.70 -38.19
C ASP A 56 -60.85 37.57 -36.72
N ALA A 57 -60.01 36.57 -36.36
CA ALA A 57 -59.46 36.42 -35.00
C ALA A 57 -58.51 37.55 -34.59
N VAL A 58 -57.87 38.23 -35.56
CA VAL A 58 -56.97 39.37 -35.31
C VAL A 58 -57.74 40.66 -34.98
N LYS A 59 -59.04 40.76 -35.29
CA LYS A 59 -59.84 41.97 -35.04
C LYS A 59 -60.56 42.01 -33.69
N GLU A 60 -60.79 40.87 -33.04
CA GLU A 60 -61.48 40.81 -31.73
C GLU A 60 -60.55 40.49 -30.54
N GLY A 61 -59.26 40.23 -30.77
CA GLY A 61 -58.29 39.86 -29.72
C GLY A 61 -57.28 40.96 -29.33
N GLY A 62 -57.66 42.23 -29.40
CA GLY A 62 -56.77 43.40 -29.21
C GLY A 62 -56.10 43.55 -27.82
N GLU A 63 -56.37 42.67 -26.85
CA GLU A 63 -55.83 42.77 -25.48
C GLU A 63 -54.77 41.71 -25.12
N LEU A 64 -54.44 40.77 -26.01
CA LEU A 64 -53.48 39.70 -25.74
C LEU A 64 -52.06 39.94 -26.32
N LEU A 65 -51.84 41.10 -26.92
CA LEU A 65 -50.53 41.53 -27.43
C LEU A 65 -49.92 42.62 -26.53
N LYS A 66 -49.76 42.33 -25.24
CA LYS A 66 -48.65 42.96 -24.49
C LYS A 66 -47.38 42.21 -24.87
N PRO A 67 -46.30 42.89 -25.29
CA PRO A 67 -45.03 42.21 -25.48
C PRO A 67 -44.67 41.57 -24.14
N LYS A 68 -44.59 40.23 -24.11
CA LYS A 68 -44.00 39.51 -22.98
C LYS A 68 -42.65 40.17 -22.74
N GLU A 69 -42.48 40.81 -21.59
CA GLU A 69 -41.17 41.34 -21.19
C GLU A 69 -40.16 40.21 -21.43
N GLU A 70 -39.16 40.49 -22.26
CA GLU A 70 -38.01 39.60 -22.38
C GLU A 70 -37.35 39.58 -21.01
N THR A 71 -37.73 38.61 -20.18
CA THR A 71 -37.11 38.37 -18.90
C THR A 71 -35.69 37.94 -19.21
N SER A 72 -34.78 38.92 -19.09
CA SER A 72 -33.37 38.67 -19.18
C SER A 72 -33.01 37.61 -18.12
N PRO A 73 -32.12 36.65 -18.43
CA PRO A 73 -31.71 35.60 -17.48
C PRO A 73 -31.37 36.11 -16.06
N PRO A 74 -30.79 37.32 -15.87
CA PRO A 74 -30.57 37.89 -14.54
C PRO A 74 -31.86 38.16 -13.74
N LYS A 75 -32.94 38.63 -14.39
CA LYS A 75 -34.22 38.92 -13.71
C LYS A 75 -34.90 37.65 -13.18
N GLU A 76 -34.82 36.55 -13.93
CA GLU A 76 -35.36 35.25 -13.51
C GLU A 76 -34.61 34.68 -12.30
N ILE A 77 -33.27 34.85 -12.28
CA ILE A 77 -32.44 34.43 -11.15
C ILE A 77 -32.76 35.28 -9.91
N GLN A 78 -32.92 36.59 -10.06
CA GLN A 78 -33.24 37.46 -8.93
C GLN A 78 -34.63 37.14 -8.35
N ALA A 79 -35.65 36.94 -9.20
CA ALA A 79 -36.98 36.55 -8.72
C ALA A 79 -36.97 35.21 -7.96
N LEU A 80 -36.16 34.24 -8.41
CA LEU A 80 -35.97 32.98 -7.71
C LEU A 80 -35.31 33.18 -6.34
N ARG A 81 -34.28 34.03 -6.28
CA ARG A 81 -33.59 34.39 -5.03
C ARG A 81 -34.56 35.03 -4.02
N ASP A 82 -35.30 36.04 -4.45
CA ASP A 82 -36.23 36.78 -3.59
C ASP A 82 -37.32 35.85 -3.04
N THR A 83 -37.86 34.97 -3.89
CA THR A 83 -38.86 33.97 -3.48
C THR A 83 -38.28 33.00 -2.45
N LEU A 84 -37.05 32.53 -2.69
CA LEU A 84 -36.39 31.59 -1.80
C LEU A 84 -36.06 32.23 -0.45
N GLU A 85 -35.54 33.47 -0.44
CA GLU A 85 -35.29 34.22 0.81
C GLU A 85 -36.57 34.40 1.61
N GLN A 86 -37.64 34.87 0.97
CA GLN A 86 -38.93 35.07 1.64
C GLN A 86 -39.46 33.75 2.22
N THR A 87 -39.35 32.64 1.47
CA THR A 87 -39.76 31.32 1.95
C THR A 87 -38.95 30.87 3.17
N LEU A 88 -37.62 31.07 3.15
CA LEU A 88 -36.74 30.70 4.28
C LEU A 88 -37.03 31.56 5.52
N GLU A 89 -37.32 32.85 5.32
CA GLU A 89 -37.68 33.78 6.38
C GLU A 89 -39.04 33.43 7.00
N GLU A 90 -40.06 33.16 6.17
CA GLU A 90 -41.40 32.73 6.62
C GLU A 90 -41.35 31.41 7.41
N LEU A 91 -40.48 30.49 7.02
CA LEU A 91 -40.28 29.21 7.72
C LEU A 91 -39.41 29.35 8.97
N GLY A 92 -38.68 30.46 9.15
CA GLY A 92 -37.76 30.66 10.27
C GLY A 92 -36.60 29.65 10.30
N ILE A 93 -36.20 29.11 9.15
CA ILE A 93 -35.14 28.10 9.03
C ILE A 93 -33.88 28.67 8.39
N THR A 94 -32.74 27.97 8.56
CA THR A 94 -31.50 28.24 7.84
C THR A 94 -31.20 27.09 6.90
N LEU A 95 -31.03 27.37 5.60
CA LEU A 95 -30.65 26.38 4.60
C LEU A 95 -29.14 26.17 4.61
N VAL A 96 -28.69 24.97 4.98
CA VAL A 96 -27.28 24.58 4.91
C VAL A 96 -27.08 23.66 3.70
N VAL A 97 -26.26 24.10 2.74
CA VAL A 97 -25.91 23.34 1.54
C VAL A 97 -24.50 22.75 1.72
N LEU A 98 -24.43 21.42 1.87
CA LEU A 98 -23.17 20.68 1.95
C LEU A 98 -22.74 20.24 0.56
N ILE A 99 -21.51 20.58 0.17
CA ILE A 99 -20.94 20.26 -1.13
C ILE A 99 -19.61 19.56 -0.91
N ASP A 100 -19.50 18.30 -1.33
CA ASP A 100 -18.33 17.45 -1.18
C ASP A 100 -17.80 16.99 -2.54
N ASP A 101 -16.54 16.56 -2.59
CA ASP A 101 -15.86 15.98 -3.76
C ASP A 101 -15.85 16.88 -5.04
N LEU A 102 -15.91 18.21 -4.91
CA LEU A 102 -15.82 19.14 -6.06
C LEU A 102 -14.50 19.04 -6.84
N ASP A 103 -13.45 18.63 -6.14
CA ASP A 103 -12.10 18.39 -6.64
C ASP A 103 -11.97 17.09 -7.46
N ARG A 104 -12.97 16.20 -7.41
CA ARG A 104 -13.04 15.01 -8.28
C ARG A 104 -13.71 15.27 -9.62
N CYS A 105 -14.39 16.41 -9.76
CA CYS A 105 -14.99 16.80 -11.02
C CYS A 105 -13.92 17.20 -12.04
N LEU A 106 -14.29 17.17 -13.32
CA LEU A 106 -13.45 17.75 -14.37
C LEU A 106 -13.30 19.26 -14.11
N PRO A 107 -12.14 19.86 -14.40
CA PRO A 107 -11.88 21.27 -14.16
C PRO A 107 -12.99 22.23 -14.61
N GLU A 108 -13.53 22.04 -15.81
CA GLU A 108 -14.63 22.87 -16.34
C GLU A 108 -15.92 22.75 -15.51
N THR A 109 -16.24 21.53 -15.06
CA THR A 109 -17.39 21.26 -14.21
C THR A 109 -17.20 21.86 -12.82
N THR A 110 -16.01 21.75 -12.25
CA THR A 110 -15.67 22.36 -10.96
C THR A 110 -15.87 23.88 -11.00
N ILE A 111 -15.33 24.57 -12.01
CA ILE A 111 -15.47 26.03 -12.14
C ILE A 111 -16.93 26.42 -12.39
N SER A 112 -17.62 25.75 -13.32
CA SER A 112 -19.04 26.02 -13.59
C SER A 112 -19.89 25.86 -12.32
N THR A 113 -19.57 24.88 -11.47
CA THR A 113 -20.26 24.63 -10.20
C THR A 113 -19.95 25.73 -9.19
N LEU A 114 -18.69 26.16 -9.05
CA LEU A 114 -18.30 27.27 -8.18
C LEU A 114 -18.93 28.61 -8.62
N GLU A 115 -19.02 28.86 -9.92
CA GLU A 115 -19.71 30.03 -10.47
C GLU A 115 -21.21 29.98 -10.21
N ALA A 116 -21.84 28.81 -10.38
CA ALA A 116 -23.24 28.61 -10.04
C ALA A 116 -23.49 28.83 -8.54
N ILE A 117 -22.64 28.29 -7.67
CA ILE A 117 -22.70 28.49 -6.21
C ILE A 117 -22.64 29.98 -5.90
N ARG A 118 -21.72 30.74 -6.52
CA ARG A 118 -21.60 32.19 -6.34
C ARG A 118 -22.90 32.94 -6.63
N LEU A 119 -23.74 32.42 -7.52
CA LEU A 119 -25.06 32.99 -7.79
C LEU A 119 -26.06 32.76 -6.64
N PHE A 120 -25.78 31.91 -5.66
CA PHE A 120 -26.66 31.67 -4.51
C PHE A 120 -26.02 32.02 -3.16
N LEU A 121 -24.71 32.28 -3.11
CA LEU A 121 -23.95 32.61 -1.89
C LEU A 121 -24.41 33.88 -1.13
N PHE A 122 -25.23 34.74 -1.75
CA PHE A 122 -25.63 36.02 -1.16
C PHE A 122 -27.02 36.01 -0.54
N LEU A 123 -27.66 34.84 -0.42
CA LEU A 123 -28.99 34.74 0.16
C LEU A 123 -28.94 34.76 1.69
N LYS A 124 -29.81 35.56 2.30
CA LYS A 124 -30.01 35.52 3.76
C LYS A 124 -30.50 34.14 4.20
N ASN A 125 -30.17 33.75 5.44
CA ASN A 125 -30.54 32.47 6.02
C ASN A 125 -30.03 31.25 5.22
N THR A 126 -28.92 31.41 4.50
CA THR A 126 -28.24 30.31 3.81
C THR A 126 -26.78 30.19 4.24
N ALA A 127 -26.26 28.96 4.28
CA ALA A 127 -24.86 28.66 4.53
C ALA A 127 -24.40 27.58 3.55
N PHE A 128 -23.23 27.78 2.92
CA PHE A 128 -22.63 26.81 2.03
C PHE A 128 -21.36 26.25 2.68
N VAL A 129 -21.30 24.94 2.85
CA VAL A 129 -20.13 24.23 3.38
C VAL A 129 -19.53 23.43 2.26
N ILE A 130 -18.30 23.77 1.87
CA ILE A 130 -17.60 23.15 0.75
C ILE A 130 -16.41 22.36 1.28
N ALA A 131 -16.39 21.06 1.02
CA ALA A 131 -15.25 20.18 1.25
C ALA A 131 -14.57 19.88 -0.10
N ALA A 132 -13.31 20.28 -0.22
CA ALA A 132 -12.50 20.06 -1.43
C ALA A 132 -11.00 20.16 -1.13
N ASP A 133 -10.17 19.46 -1.91
CA ASP A 133 -8.73 19.67 -1.94
C ASP A 133 -8.41 21.02 -2.61
N ASN A 134 -7.80 21.90 -1.83
CA ASN A 134 -7.39 23.24 -2.27
C ASN A 134 -6.48 23.20 -3.50
N ASP A 135 -5.55 22.25 -3.58
CA ASP A 135 -4.56 22.21 -4.66
C ASP A 135 -5.17 21.68 -5.96
N MET A 136 -6.13 20.74 -5.87
CA MET A 136 -6.89 20.26 -7.03
C MET A 136 -7.78 21.35 -7.63
N ILE A 137 -8.48 22.12 -6.79
CA ILE A 137 -9.29 23.24 -7.28
C ILE A 137 -8.41 24.34 -7.87
N LYS A 138 -7.28 24.70 -7.24
CA LYS A 138 -6.32 25.66 -7.83
C LYS A 138 -5.83 25.19 -9.21
N HIS A 139 -5.57 23.89 -9.36
CA HIS A 139 -5.23 23.31 -10.64
C HIS A 139 -6.37 23.46 -11.66
N ALA A 140 -7.62 23.21 -11.26
CA ALA A 140 -8.79 23.41 -12.11
C ALA A 140 -8.94 24.87 -12.57
N VAL A 141 -8.75 25.83 -11.67
CA VAL A 141 -8.76 27.28 -11.98
C VAL A 141 -7.64 27.61 -12.97
N ARG A 142 -6.40 27.16 -12.73
CA ARG A 142 -5.27 27.40 -13.65
C ARG A 142 -5.54 26.87 -15.05
N LYS A 143 -6.12 25.67 -15.16
CA LYS A 143 -6.45 25.07 -16.46
C LYS A 143 -7.58 25.83 -17.18
N HIS A 144 -8.60 26.28 -16.45
CA HIS A 144 -9.71 27.04 -17.02
C HIS A 144 -9.27 28.42 -17.52
N PHE A 145 -8.28 29.05 -16.88
CA PHE A 145 -7.72 30.35 -17.27
C PHE A 145 -6.37 30.26 -17.98
N ALA A 146 -6.08 29.13 -18.64
CA ALA A 146 -4.83 28.91 -19.36
C ALA A 146 -4.54 30.06 -20.35
N GLY A 147 -3.49 30.84 -20.09
CA GLY A 147 -3.12 32.04 -20.85
C GLY A 147 -2.86 33.29 -20.01
N PHE A 148 -3.23 33.29 -18.72
CA PHE A 148 -2.93 34.36 -17.77
C PHE A 148 -1.94 33.86 -16.70
N GLU A 149 -0.66 34.25 -16.79
CA GLU A 149 0.41 33.84 -15.86
C GLU A 149 0.36 34.60 -14.52
N ASN A 150 -0.77 34.58 -13.82
CA ASN A 150 -0.86 35.28 -12.53
C ASN A 150 -1.47 34.41 -11.44
N ASP A 151 -0.62 33.76 -10.63
CA ASP A 151 -1.01 32.99 -9.43
C ASP A 151 -1.81 33.83 -8.42
N LEU A 152 -1.69 35.16 -8.48
CA LEU A 152 -2.52 36.11 -7.74
C LEU A 152 -4.01 36.01 -8.11
N MET A 153 -4.37 35.74 -9.37
CA MET A 153 -5.78 35.58 -9.77
C MET A 153 -6.41 34.31 -9.21
N VAL A 154 -5.65 33.21 -9.14
CA VAL A 154 -6.12 31.93 -8.61
C VAL A 154 -6.45 32.05 -7.13
N THR A 155 -5.56 32.71 -6.37
CA THR A 155 -5.74 32.94 -4.93
C THR A 155 -6.92 33.89 -4.67
N ASN A 156 -7.02 34.97 -5.45
CA ASN A 156 -8.13 35.93 -5.37
C ASN A 156 -9.50 35.33 -5.75
N TYR A 157 -9.54 34.26 -6.54
CA TYR A 157 -10.79 33.57 -6.87
C TYR A 157 -11.36 32.88 -5.62
N PHE A 158 -10.50 32.26 -4.82
CA PHE A 158 -10.87 31.59 -3.57
C PHE A 158 -11.31 32.56 -2.48
N ASP A 159 -10.56 33.63 -2.26
CA ASP A 159 -10.86 34.62 -1.22
C ASP A 159 -12.22 35.31 -1.44
N LYS A 160 -12.72 35.32 -2.68
CA LYS A 160 -14.02 35.88 -3.05
C LYS A 160 -15.19 34.91 -2.89
N LEU A 161 -14.93 33.60 -2.87
CA LEU A 161 -15.96 32.57 -2.77
C LEU A 161 -16.08 32.00 -1.36
N ILE A 162 -14.95 31.82 -0.68
CA ILE A 162 -14.89 31.19 0.64
C ILE A 162 -14.68 32.28 1.69
N GLN A 163 -15.72 32.57 2.47
CA GLN A 163 -15.64 33.56 3.55
C GLN A 163 -14.81 33.05 4.73
N VAL A 164 -14.91 31.76 5.05
CA VAL A 164 -14.25 31.15 6.21
C VAL A 164 -13.54 29.86 5.78
N PRO A 165 -12.22 29.90 5.53
CA PRO A 165 -11.46 28.71 5.20
C PRO A 165 -11.15 27.91 6.48
N ILE A 166 -11.65 26.68 6.57
CA ILE A 166 -11.33 25.74 7.65
C ILE A 166 -10.45 24.63 7.09
N ARG A 167 -9.22 24.50 7.60
CA ARG A 167 -8.32 23.40 7.23
C ARG A 167 -8.46 22.26 8.22
N VAL A 168 -8.62 21.04 7.72
CA VAL A 168 -8.55 19.84 8.55
C VAL A 168 -7.09 19.63 8.97
N PRO A 169 -6.78 19.61 10.27
CA PRO A 169 -5.40 19.40 10.73
C PRO A 169 -4.94 17.97 10.46
N GLN A 170 -3.63 17.80 10.27
CA GLN A 170 -3.02 16.48 10.21
C GLN A 170 -3.10 15.79 11.57
N LEU A 171 -3.24 14.47 11.57
CA LEU A 171 -3.29 13.69 12.80
C LEU A 171 -1.90 13.60 13.44
N GLY A 172 -1.80 13.93 14.72
CA GLY A 172 -0.62 13.67 15.52
C GLY A 172 -0.52 12.20 15.92
N THR A 173 0.56 11.85 16.62
CA THR A 173 0.82 10.46 17.03
C THR A 173 -0.23 9.92 17.98
N GLN A 174 -0.79 10.73 18.87
CA GLN A 174 -1.85 10.30 19.79
C GLN A 174 -3.15 10.01 19.03
N GLU A 175 -3.50 10.86 18.07
CA GLU A 175 -4.68 10.70 17.23
C GLU A 175 -4.55 9.49 16.30
N VAL A 176 -3.39 9.28 15.67
CA VAL A 176 -3.10 8.09 14.85
C VAL A 176 -3.19 6.83 15.69
N ARG A 177 -2.57 6.81 16.89
CA ARG A 177 -2.65 5.66 17.80
C ARG A 177 -4.09 5.37 18.19
N ALA A 178 -4.83 6.39 18.62
CA ALA A 178 -6.24 6.26 18.99
C ALA A 178 -7.09 5.75 17.81
N TYR A 179 -6.86 6.27 16.60
CA TYR A 179 -7.55 5.83 15.40
C TYR A 179 -7.32 4.34 15.11
N MET A 180 -6.07 3.88 15.16
CA MET A 180 -5.74 2.46 14.99
C MET A 180 -6.37 1.59 16.08
N MET A 181 -6.28 2.00 17.34
CA MET A 181 -6.90 1.28 18.46
C MET A 181 -8.42 1.15 18.27
N LEU A 182 -9.10 2.23 17.85
CA LEU A 182 -10.54 2.18 17.60
C LEU A 182 -10.90 1.29 16.42
N LEU A 183 -10.08 1.22 15.36
CA LEU A 183 -10.30 0.27 14.26
C LEU A 183 -10.17 -1.18 14.73
N PHE A 184 -9.21 -1.48 15.61
CA PHE A 184 -9.07 -2.82 16.19
C PHE A 184 -10.22 -3.18 17.12
N VAL A 185 -10.65 -2.23 17.96
CA VAL A 185 -11.82 -2.41 18.85
C VAL A 185 -13.10 -2.64 18.02
N ASP A 186 -13.33 -1.84 16.97
CA ASP A 186 -14.47 -1.98 16.07
C ASP A 186 -14.53 -3.37 15.42
N ASN A 187 -13.36 -3.87 14.97
CA ASN A 187 -13.20 -5.18 14.34
C ASN A 187 -13.05 -6.36 15.33
N SER A 188 -13.18 -6.13 16.63
CA SER A 188 -13.07 -7.17 17.66
C SER A 188 -14.41 -7.83 18.00
N ASP A 189 -14.34 -8.97 18.68
CA ASP A 189 -15.50 -9.71 19.21
C ASP A 189 -16.09 -9.11 20.50
N LEU A 190 -15.67 -7.89 20.89
CA LEU A 190 -16.24 -7.21 22.05
C LEU A 190 -17.73 -6.89 21.86
N PRO A 191 -18.54 -6.90 22.92
CA PRO A 191 -19.91 -6.39 22.85
C PRO A 191 -19.96 -4.91 22.43
N GLU A 192 -20.95 -4.52 21.64
CA GLU A 192 -21.16 -3.12 21.22
C GLU A 192 -21.17 -2.10 22.37
N PRO A 193 -21.78 -2.38 23.55
CA PRO A 193 -21.70 -1.45 24.69
C PRO A 193 -20.27 -1.19 25.18
N ASP A 194 -19.41 -2.21 25.15
CA ASP A 194 -18.01 -2.08 25.57
C ASP A 194 -17.19 -1.32 24.52
N LYS A 195 -17.42 -1.59 23.22
CA LYS A 195 -16.82 -0.82 22.13
C LYS A 195 -17.18 0.66 22.25
N GLU A 196 -18.45 0.99 22.49
CA GLU A 196 -18.91 2.37 22.67
C GLU A 196 -18.31 3.02 23.93
N LYS A 197 -18.19 2.27 25.03
CA LYS A 197 -17.53 2.74 26.26
C LYS A 197 -16.06 3.12 25.98
N ILE A 198 -15.33 2.28 25.24
CA ILE A 198 -13.94 2.55 24.82
C ILE A 198 -13.90 3.79 23.92
N ARG A 199 -14.75 3.85 22.87
CA ARG A 199 -14.80 4.96 21.93
C ARG A 199 -15.03 6.30 22.63
N ALA A 200 -16.02 6.37 23.50
CA ALA A 200 -16.35 7.57 24.27
C ALA A 200 -15.20 7.97 25.22
N ALA A 201 -14.55 7.00 25.87
CA ALA A 201 -13.41 7.26 26.74
C ALA A 201 -12.19 7.79 25.96
N VAL A 202 -11.85 7.18 24.82
CA VAL A 202 -10.78 7.62 23.94
C VAL A 202 -11.01 9.04 23.44
N ILE A 203 -12.22 9.39 22.98
CA ILE A 203 -12.56 10.75 22.55
C ILE A 203 -12.38 11.77 23.69
N ARG A 204 -12.78 11.42 24.92
CA ARG A 204 -12.57 12.30 26.08
C ARG A 204 -11.09 12.46 26.40
N GLN A 205 -10.30 11.39 26.34
CA GLN A 205 -8.87 11.40 26.61
C GLN A 205 -8.10 12.24 25.58
N LEU A 206 -8.48 12.14 24.30
CA LEU A 206 -7.89 12.93 23.20
C LEU A 206 -8.05 14.44 23.41
N LYS A 207 -9.15 14.90 24.02
CA LYS A 207 -9.34 16.33 24.34
C LYS A 207 -8.36 16.87 25.38
N SER A 208 -7.66 15.99 26.08
CA SER A 208 -6.70 16.32 27.14
C SER A 208 -5.26 15.90 26.80
N THR A 209 -4.96 15.50 25.55
CA THR A 209 -3.60 15.07 25.16
C THR A 209 -2.57 16.18 25.26
N TRP A 210 -2.98 17.42 25.01
CA TRP A 210 -2.15 18.61 25.19
C TRP A 210 -1.70 18.83 26.65
N GLN A 211 -2.37 18.19 27.63
CA GLN A 211 -2.00 18.21 29.05
C GLN A 211 -1.03 17.06 29.42
N GLY A 212 -0.51 16.32 28.44
CA GLY A 212 0.39 15.19 28.65
C GLY A 212 -0.31 13.83 28.85
N LYS A 213 -1.64 13.79 28.76
CA LYS A 213 -2.38 12.51 28.77
C LYS A 213 -2.14 11.75 27.47
N LYS A 214 -2.05 10.42 27.55
CA LYS A 214 -1.85 9.55 26.39
C LYS A 214 -3.02 8.60 26.21
N VAL A 215 -3.25 8.21 24.97
CA VAL A 215 -4.14 7.09 24.62
C VAL A 215 -3.23 5.90 24.36
N ASP A 216 -2.95 5.12 25.39
CA ASP A 216 -2.07 3.93 25.32
C ASP A 216 -2.80 2.68 25.85
N ARG A 217 -2.16 1.51 25.80
CA ARG A 217 -2.76 0.28 26.31
C ARG A 217 -3.10 0.36 27.79
N ALA A 218 -2.29 1.05 28.59
CA ALA A 218 -2.54 1.24 30.02
C ALA A 218 -3.85 2.01 30.26
N PHE A 219 -4.11 3.05 29.47
CA PHE A 219 -5.38 3.79 29.49
C PHE A 219 -6.57 2.88 29.14
N VAL A 220 -6.49 2.11 28.04
CA VAL A 220 -7.60 1.22 27.64
C VAL A 220 -7.88 0.16 28.71
N ASN A 221 -6.83 -0.41 29.32
CA ASN A 221 -6.95 -1.38 30.41
C ASN A 221 -7.60 -0.80 31.67
N SER A 222 -7.44 0.50 31.94
CA SER A 222 -8.05 1.16 33.10
C SER A 222 -9.57 1.35 32.98
N LEU A 223 -10.18 0.96 31.87
CA LEU A 223 -11.63 1.04 31.65
C LEU A 223 -12.41 -0.15 32.22
N ASP A 224 -11.73 -1.12 32.86
CA ASP A 224 -12.30 -2.34 33.44
C ASP A 224 -13.15 -3.15 32.43
N ILE A 225 -12.62 -3.32 31.22
CA ILE A 225 -13.24 -4.12 30.14
C ILE A 225 -12.34 -5.34 29.90
N GLY A 226 -12.95 -6.53 29.86
CA GLY A 226 -12.22 -7.78 29.57
C GLY A 226 -11.78 -7.85 28.12
N LEU A 227 -10.54 -7.44 27.82
CA LEU A 227 -9.99 -7.46 26.47
C LEU A 227 -9.57 -8.88 26.05
N PRO A 228 -10.02 -9.39 24.90
CA PRO A 228 -9.51 -10.64 24.34
C PRO A 228 -8.00 -10.57 24.07
N GLY A 229 -7.29 -11.69 24.23
CA GLY A 229 -5.82 -11.73 24.03
C GLY A 229 -5.38 -11.28 22.63
N SER A 230 -6.18 -11.57 21.59
CA SER A 230 -5.95 -11.09 20.22
C SER A 230 -6.01 -9.55 20.12
N LEU A 231 -6.99 -8.93 20.78
CA LEU A 231 -7.13 -7.47 20.80
C LEU A 231 -5.97 -6.82 21.58
N VAL A 232 -5.50 -7.43 22.66
CA VAL A 232 -4.33 -6.93 23.40
C VAL A 232 -3.11 -6.83 22.47
N GLY A 233 -2.82 -7.87 21.70
CA GLY A 233 -1.72 -7.86 20.72
C GLY A 233 -1.88 -6.79 19.64
N GLN A 234 -3.10 -6.57 19.16
CA GLN A 234 -3.42 -5.51 18.19
C GLN A 234 -3.24 -4.10 18.76
N LEU A 235 -3.63 -3.88 20.02
CA LEU A 235 -3.39 -2.59 20.70
C LEU A 235 -1.90 -2.32 20.87
N ASP A 236 -1.09 -3.34 21.17
CA ASP A 236 0.37 -3.20 21.19
C ASP A 236 0.94 -2.88 19.80
N THR A 237 0.37 -3.47 18.73
CA THR A 237 0.70 -3.12 17.34
C THR A 237 0.41 -1.66 17.04
N ALA A 238 -0.75 -1.13 17.47
CA ALA A 238 -1.08 0.29 17.32
C ALA A 238 -0.07 1.19 18.06
N GLU A 239 0.34 0.81 19.27
CA GLU A 239 1.28 1.57 20.07
C GLU A 239 2.65 1.67 19.38
N ARG A 240 3.19 0.53 18.91
CA ARG A 240 4.48 0.47 18.19
C ARG A 240 4.48 1.23 16.88
N LEU A 241 3.44 1.07 16.05
CA LEU A 241 3.43 1.61 14.70
C LEU A 241 3.00 3.07 14.61
N SER A 242 2.27 3.58 15.61
CA SER A 242 1.68 4.92 15.57
C SER A 242 2.66 6.04 15.22
N SER A 243 3.88 6.01 15.77
CA SER A 243 4.88 7.05 15.52
C SER A 243 5.28 7.08 14.05
N LEU A 244 5.62 5.92 13.49
CA LEU A 244 5.97 5.78 12.08
C LEU A 244 4.81 6.10 11.15
N MET A 245 3.59 5.70 11.50
CA MET A 245 2.41 6.05 10.71
C MET A 245 2.17 7.57 10.66
N THR A 246 2.64 8.31 11.67
CA THR A 246 2.60 9.77 11.70
C THR A 246 3.78 10.41 10.96
N THR A 247 5.01 9.93 11.16
CA THR A 247 6.24 10.59 10.67
C THR A 247 6.69 10.14 9.29
N ALA A 248 6.45 8.88 8.92
CA ALA A 248 7.01 8.30 7.72
C ALA A 248 6.46 8.98 6.45
N SER A 249 7.39 9.36 5.57
CA SER A 249 7.11 9.96 4.27
C SER A 249 6.21 9.03 3.45
N GLY A 250 5.02 9.50 3.10
CA GLY A 250 4.03 8.72 2.33
C GLY A 250 2.81 8.23 3.12
N ILE A 251 2.82 8.25 4.46
CA ILE A 251 1.58 8.09 5.26
C ILE A 251 1.20 9.42 5.90
N VAL A 252 2.12 10.09 6.60
CA VAL A 252 1.93 11.43 7.19
C VAL A 252 0.60 11.55 7.96
N GLY A 253 0.27 10.52 8.76
CA GLY A 253 -0.96 10.48 9.55
C GLY A 253 -2.26 10.37 8.73
N ASN A 254 -2.20 10.02 7.44
CA ASN A 254 -3.38 9.91 6.59
C ASN A 254 -4.27 8.71 6.99
N PRO A 255 -5.51 8.94 7.49
CA PRO A 255 -6.37 7.86 7.99
C PRO A 255 -6.67 6.77 6.96
N ARG A 256 -6.85 7.16 5.68
CA ARG A 256 -7.14 6.22 4.59
C ARG A 256 -5.95 5.31 4.33
N LEU A 257 -4.74 5.85 4.35
CA LEU A 257 -3.53 5.07 4.12
C LEU A 257 -3.24 4.12 5.28
N ILE A 258 -3.48 4.57 6.52
CA ILE A 258 -3.41 3.74 7.73
C ILE A 258 -4.42 2.59 7.66
N LYS A 259 -5.70 2.85 7.37
CA LYS A 259 -6.72 1.80 7.23
C LYS A 259 -6.36 0.81 6.12
N ARG A 260 -5.86 1.29 4.97
CA ARG A 260 -5.36 0.41 3.90
C ARG A 260 -4.20 -0.47 4.36
N PHE A 261 -3.27 0.07 5.14
CA PHE A 261 -2.16 -0.70 5.70
C PHE A 261 -2.67 -1.81 6.63
N LEU A 262 -3.57 -1.48 7.57
CA LEU A 262 -4.16 -2.46 8.49
C LEU A 262 -4.96 -3.55 7.76
N ASN A 263 -5.70 -3.18 6.72
CA ASN A 263 -6.42 -4.14 5.89
C ASN A 263 -5.45 -5.10 5.16
N ALA A 264 -4.38 -4.57 4.57
CA ALA A 264 -3.36 -5.40 3.91
C ALA A 264 -2.70 -6.36 4.90
N LEU A 265 -2.38 -5.89 6.11
CA LEU A 265 -1.85 -6.73 7.19
C LEU A 265 -2.83 -7.85 7.57
N SER A 266 -4.11 -7.51 7.76
CA SER A 266 -5.17 -8.48 8.11
C SER A 266 -5.36 -9.56 7.02
N ILE A 267 -5.35 -9.16 5.74
CA ILE A 267 -5.42 -10.09 4.61
C ILE A 267 -4.22 -11.04 4.62
N ARG A 268 -3.00 -10.51 4.77
CA ARG A 268 -1.78 -11.33 4.79
C ARG A 268 -1.73 -12.28 5.99
N MET A 269 -2.20 -11.83 7.17
CA MET A 269 -2.34 -12.70 8.34
C MET A 269 -3.37 -13.82 8.11
N THR A 270 -4.47 -13.52 7.42
CA THR A 270 -5.48 -14.52 7.07
C THR A 270 -4.92 -15.55 6.09
N ILE A 271 -4.18 -15.10 5.07
CA ILE A 271 -3.47 -15.98 4.12
C ILE A 271 -2.45 -16.85 4.85
N SER A 272 -1.66 -16.28 5.76
CA SER A 272 -0.68 -17.00 6.57
C SER A 272 -1.30 -18.15 7.37
N LYS A 273 -2.44 -17.89 8.03
CA LYS A 273 -3.18 -18.90 8.78
C LYS A 273 -3.78 -19.97 7.87
N ALA A 274 -4.38 -19.57 6.75
CA ALA A 274 -4.99 -20.51 5.80
C ALA A 274 -3.97 -21.44 5.13
N GLN A 275 -2.75 -20.96 4.88
CA GLN A 275 -1.65 -21.71 4.28
C GLN A 275 -0.80 -22.47 5.31
N GLY A 276 -1.09 -22.34 6.62
CA GLY A 276 -0.33 -23.00 7.68
C GLY A 276 1.11 -22.50 7.87
N VAL A 277 1.45 -21.33 7.33
CA VAL A 277 2.81 -20.76 7.39
C VAL A 277 3.12 -20.24 8.80
N GLY A 278 2.13 -19.70 9.50
CA GLY A 278 2.27 -19.23 10.89
C GLY A 278 3.27 -18.08 11.06
N VAL A 279 2.94 -16.90 10.56
CA VAL A 279 3.81 -15.71 10.63
C VAL A 279 3.44 -14.83 11.83
N ASP A 280 4.44 -14.30 12.52
CA ASP A 280 4.23 -13.29 13.57
C ASP A 280 3.71 -11.96 12.99
N GLU A 281 2.64 -11.42 13.58
CA GLU A 281 1.99 -10.20 13.08
C GLU A 281 2.92 -8.98 13.13
N ALA A 282 3.75 -8.85 14.16
CA ALA A 282 4.65 -7.71 14.30
C ALA A 282 5.80 -7.78 13.28
N VAL A 283 6.33 -8.97 13.01
CA VAL A 283 7.29 -9.21 11.91
C VAL A 283 6.68 -8.83 10.57
N LEU A 284 5.47 -9.31 10.28
CA LEU A 284 4.78 -9.04 9.02
C LEU A 284 4.45 -7.56 8.87
N ALA A 285 4.02 -6.88 9.94
CA ALA A 285 3.75 -5.46 9.93
C ALA A 285 5.01 -4.63 9.66
N LYS A 286 6.14 -4.98 10.31
CA LYS A 286 7.44 -4.31 10.07
C LYS A 286 7.90 -4.50 8.62
N LEU A 287 7.74 -5.70 8.04
CA LEU A 287 8.08 -5.95 6.64
C LEU A 287 7.15 -5.22 5.66
N LEU A 288 5.84 -5.28 5.86
CA LEU A 288 4.86 -4.57 5.03
C LEU A 288 5.09 -3.05 5.04
N LEU A 289 5.53 -2.52 6.18
CA LEU A 289 5.87 -1.10 6.30
C LEU A 289 7.07 -0.75 5.42
N PHE A 290 8.11 -1.59 5.43
CA PHE A 290 9.27 -1.40 4.55
C PHE A 290 8.87 -1.51 3.08
N GLU A 291 8.15 -2.56 2.71
CA GLU A 291 7.70 -2.79 1.33
C GLU A 291 6.96 -1.57 0.75
N ARG A 292 6.15 -0.89 1.58
CA ARG A 292 5.30 0.21 1.13
C ARG A 292 5.98 1.59 1.16
N ILE A 293 6.90 1.81 2.09
CA ILE A 293 7.45 3.14 2.37
C ILE A 293 8.94 3.24 2.05
N GLY A 294 9.71 2.18 2.30
CA GLY A 294 11.15 2.26 2.15
C GLY A 294 11.61 2.15 0.70
N ASP A 295 12.92 2.29 0.53
CA ASP A 295 13.54 2.22 -0.79
C ASP A 295 13.37 0.83 -1.42
N ALA A 296 12.94 0.81 -2.69
CA ALA A 296 12.65 -0.42 -3.40
C ALA A 296 13.90 -1.30 -3.62
N LYS A 297 15.09 -0.69 -3.77
CA LYS A 297 16.35 -1.43 -3.91
C LYS A 297 16.77 -2.02 -2.56
N ALA A 298 16.63 -1.26 -1.48
CA ALA A 298 16.91 -1.77 -0.12
C ALA A 298 15.99 -2.96 0.23
N TYR A 299 14.69 -2.85 -0.09
CA TYR A 299 13.75 -3.95 0.10
C TYR A 299 14.11 -5.18 -0.76
N ALA A 300 14.50 -4.96 -2.03
CA ALA A 300 14.95 -6.05 -2.90
C ALA A 300 16.23 -6.74 -2.38
N GLU A 301 17.16 -5.98 -1.80
CA GLU A 301 18.36 -6.52 -1.14
C GLU A 301 18.00 -7.34 0.10
N LEU A 302 17.06 -6.88 0.92
CA LEU A 302 16.54 -7.65 2.05
C LEU A 302 15.96 -8.99 1.60
N VAL A 303 15.07 -8.97 0.60
CA VAL A 303 14.45 -10.18 0.03
C VAL A 303 15.50 -11.13 -0.54
N LYS A 304 16.51 -10.60 -1.24
CA LYS A 304 17.62 -11.40 -1.78
C LYS A 304 18.42 -12.08 -0.65
N ASN A 305 18.76 -11.35 0.41
CA ASN A 305 19.49 -11.93 1.54
C ASN A 305 18.68 -13.02 2.24
N VAL A 306 17.38 -12.80 2.48
CA VAL A 306 16.49 -13.82 3.08
C VAL A 306 16.37 -15.07 2.20
N THR A 307 16.21 -14.91 0.89
CA THR A 307 16.03 -16.06 -0.03
C THR A 307 17.32 -16.81 -0.31
N THR A 308 18.46 -16.11 -0.23
CA THR A 308 19.78 -16.72 -0.41
C THR A 308 20.32 -17.32 0.88
N ASP A 309 19.84 -16.90 2.06
CA ASP A 309 20.24 -17.50 3.34
C ASP A 309 19.56 -18.87 3.58
N ALA A 310 20.33 -19.85 4.06
CA ALA A 310 19.82 -21.20 4.31
C ALA A 310 18.75 -21.26 5.42
N GLU A 311 18.81 -20.38 6.42
CA GLU A 311 17.82 -20.29 7.51
C GLU A 311 16.75 -19.22 7.26
N GLY A 312 16.85 -18.46 6.15
CA GLY A 312 15.93 -17.37 5.87
C GLY A 312 16.14 -16.12 6.74
N LYS A 313 17.32 -15.98 7.35
CA LYS A 313 17.59 -14.93 8.35
C LYS A 313 18.46 -13.80 7.79
N PRO A 314 18.03 -12.53 7.85
CA PRO A 314 18.82 -11.40 7.36
C PRO A 314 19.86 -10.95 8.41
N ALA A 315 20.85 -11.80 8.71
CA ALA A 315 21.84 -11.56 9.76
C ALA A 315 22.64 -10.25 9.60
N PHE A 316 22.76 -9.73 8.37
CA PHE A 316 23.44 -8.46 8.08
C PHE A 316 22.78 -7.24 8.76
N LEU A 317 21.50 -7.35 9.15
CA LEU A 317 20.79 -6.28 9.86
C LEU A 317 21.22 -6.12 11.32
N LYS A 318 21.90 -7.12 11.91
CA LYS A 318 22.14 -7.19 13.35
C LYS A 318 22.79 -5.94 13.92
N ASP A 319 23.93 -5.54 13.37
CA ASP A 319 24.69 -4.39 13.86
C ASP A 319 23.89 -3.09 13.74
N TRP A 320 23.09 -2.96 12.68
CA TRP A 320 22.24 -1.81 12.43
C TRP A 320 21.03 -1.75 13.37
N GLU A 321 20.35 -2.87 13.63
CA GLU A 321 19.24 -2.95 14.57
C GLU A 321 19.71 -2.68 16.01
N GLU A 322 20.85 -3.25 16.42
CA GLU A 322 21.44 -3.00 17.74
C GLU A 322 21.93 -1.55 17.92
N ALA A 323 22.46 -0.93 16.85
CA ALA A 323 22.83 0.48 16.87
C ALA A 323 21.60 1.40 16.92
N ALA A 324 20.57 1.11 16.11
CA ALA A 324 19.33 1.90 16.07
C ALA A 324 18.57 1.83 17.40
N ALA A 325 18.44 0.64 17.99
CA ALA A 325 17.81 0.45 19.30
C ALA A 325 18.55 1.19 20.42
N ALA A 326 19.88 1.32 20.32
CA ALA A 326 20.71 2.05 21.26
C ALA A 326 20.79 3.57 20.99
N GLY A 327 20.16 4.07 19.93
CA GLY A 327 20.25 5.48 19.51
C GLY A 327 21.65 5.91 19.05
N ARG A 328 22.49 4.96 18.62
CA ARG A 328 23.82 5.23 18.06
C ARG A 328 23.72 5.59 16.58
N ASP A 329 24.75 6.26 16.07
CA ASP A 329 24.81 6.54 14.63
C ASP A 329 24.97 5.25 13.81
N LEU A 330 24.24 5.22 12.70
CA LEU A 330 24.17 4.09 11.80
C LEU A 330 25.17 4.29 10.66
N GLU A 331 26.17 3.43 10.57
CA GLU A 331 27.07 3.35 9.40
C GLU A 331 26.41 2.56 8.26
N THR A 332 25.27 3.05 7.78
CA THR A 332 24.55 2.46 6.64
C THR A 332 25.09 2.97 5.30
N LYS A 333 25.03 2.14 4.26
CA LYS A 333 25.40 2.51 2.88
C LYS A 333 24.16 2.55 2.00
N ASP A 334 24.22 3.28 0.89
CA ASP A 334 23.18 3.22 -0.15
C ASP A 334 22.92 1.76 -0.56
N PRO A 335 21.66 1.30 -0.66
CA PRO A 335 20.39 2.04 -0.60
C PRO A 335 19.77 2.21 0.80
N TRP A 336 20.43 1.77 1.87
CA TRP A 336 19.92 1.76 3.26
C TRP A 336 20.06 3.11 3.98
N THR A 337 19.75 4.22 3.32
CA THR A 337 19.95 5.56 3.88
C THR A 337 18.62 6.28 4.15
N GLY A 338 18.66 7.33 4.98
CA GLY A 338 17.51 8.19 5.26
C GLY A 338 16.82 7.92 6.59
N ASP A 339 15.95 8.85 6.99
CA ASP A 339 15.29 8.85 8.30
C ASP A 339 14.37 7.64 8.48
N PHE A 340 13.65 7.25 7.43
CA PHE A 340 12.79 6.07 7.46
C PHE A 340 13.57 4.80 7.84
N VAL A 341 14.76 4.58 7.26
CA VAL A 341 15.57 3.39 7.55
C VAL A 341 16.00 3.38 9.01
N ARG A 342 16.43 4.52 9.55
CA ARG A 342 16.81 4.67 10.97
C ARG A 342 15.63 4.37 11.90
N GLU A 343 14.47 4.95 11.63
CA GLU A 343 13.26 4.73 12.44
C GLU A 343 12.73 3.29 12.30
N TRP A 344 12.81 2.70 11.11
CA TRP A 344 12.40 1.32 10.84
C TRP A 344 13.30 0.28 11.53
N LEU A 345 14.62 0.47 11.49
CA LEU A 345 15.58 -0.38 12.20
C LEU A 345 15.37 -0.37 13.71
N ALA A 346 14.95 0.77 14.27
CA ALA A 346 14.65 0.91 15.69
C ALA A 346 13.33 0.21 16.12
N LEU A 347 12.49 -0.23 15.18
CA LEU A 347 11.26 -0.93 15.52
C LEU A 347 11.52 -2.34 16.04
N SER A 348 10.73 -2.72 17.03
CA SER A 348 10.58 -4.10 17.46
C SER A 348 9.53 -4.85 16.61
N PRO A 349 9.72 -6.16 16.35
CA PRO A 349 10.87 -6.97 16.75
C PRO A 349 12.11 -6.75 15.85
N PRO A 350 13.33 -7.01 16.35
CA PRO A 350 14.49 -7.15 15.49
C PRO A 350 14.29 -8.33 14.52
N LEU A 351 14.74 -8.18 13.28
CA LEU A 351 14.54 -9.16 12.21
C LEU A 351 15.77 -10.02 11.92
N HIS A 352 16.96 -9.64 12.39
CA HIS A 352 18.23 -10.30 12.01
C HIS A 352 18.30 -11.80 12.32
N ASP A 353 17.58 -12.30 13.33
CA ASP A 353 17.54 -13.72 13.73
C ASP A 353 16.17 -14.39 13.46
N VAL A 354 15.28 -13.74 12.72
CA VAL A 354 13.95 -14.26 12.41
C VAL A 354 13.96 -14.87 11.00
N ASP A 355 13.43 -16.09 10.85
CA ASP A 355 13.19 -16.66 9.52
C ASP A 355 12.05 -15.91 8.83
N LEU A 356 12.41 -15.09 7.83
CA LEU A 356 11.46 -14.22 7.13
C LEU A 356 10.83 -14.88 5.91
N ARG A 357 11.19 -16.12 5.54
CA ARG A 357 10.69 -16.76 4.32
C ARG A 357 9.17 -16.89 4.33
N GLY A 358 8.59 -17.26 5.47
CA GLY A 358 7.14 -17.34 5.64
C GLY A 358 6.45 -15.97 5.47
N ALA A 359 7.03 -14.93 6.06
CA ALA A 359 6.50 -13.57 5.96
C ALA A 359 6.58 -13.00 4.53
N LEU A 360 7.68 -13.29 3.81
CA LEU A 360 7.82 -12.93 2.40
C LEU A 360 6.85 -13.74 1.52
N TYR A 361 6.65 -15.04 1.81
CA TYR A 361 5.76 -15.90 1.06
C TYR A 361 4.31 -15.40 1.05
N VAL A 362 3.81 -14.91 2.19
CA VAL A 362 2.45 -14.35 2.28
C VAL A 362 2.36 -12.92 1.74
N SER A 363 3.49 -12.29 1.44
CA SER A 363 3.60 -10.92 0.92
C SER A 363 3.76 -10.85 -0.61
N ARG A 364 3.50 -11.95 -1.34
CA ARG A 364 3.74 -12.12 -2.80
C ARG A 364 2.79 -11.32 -3.72
N GLU A 365 2.42 -10.09 -3.39
CA GLU A 365 1.59 -9.26 -4.29
C GLU A 365 2.36 -8.78 -5.53
N HIS A 366 3.68 -8.60 -5.44
CA HIS A 366 4.43 -7.85 -6.46
C HIS A 366 5.56 -8.62 -7.17
N ALA A 367 5.99 -9.79 -6.69
CA ALA A 367 6.97 -10.62 -7.39
C ALA A 367 6.93 -12.09 -6.94
N PRO A 368 7.19 -13.05 -7.85
CA PRO A 368 7.43 -14.43 -7.46
C PRO A 368 8.74 -14.52 -6.65
N LEU A 369 8.68 -15.07 -5.45
CA LEU A 369 9.87 -15.57 -4.77
C LEU A 369 10.36 -16.79 -5.54
N ILE A 370 11.54 -16.68 -6.15
CA ILE A 370 12.25 -17.77 -6.79
C ILE A 370 13.47 -18.04 -5.92
N THR A 371 13.39 -19.09 -5.13
CA THR A 371 14.54 -19.59 -4.38
C THR A 371 15.53 -20.23 -5.36
N PRO A 372 16.83 -20.27 -5.04
CA PRO A 372 17.79 -21.05 -5.83
C PRO A 372 17.36 -22.52 -5.98
N GLU A 373 16.67 -23.09 -4.97
CA GLU A 373 16.13 -24.45 -5.01
C GLU A 373 15.03 -24.65 -6.05
N ASP A 374 14.20 -23.63 -6.34
CA ASP A 374 13.18 -23.70 -7.39
C ASP A 374 13.78 -23.88 -8.80
N ARG A 375 15.08 -23.69 -8.95
CA ARG A 375 15.82 -23.94 -10.20
C ARG A 375 16.35 -25.37 -10.31
N LEU A 376 16.27 -26.15 -9.23
CA LEU A 376 16.68 -27.55 -9.23
C LEU A 376 15.59 -28.41 -9.85
N SER A 377 16.01 -29.44 -10.58
CA SER A 377 15.13 -30.54 -10.95
C SER A 377 14.69 -31.31 -9.70
N SER A 378 13.62 -32.12 -9.82
CA SER A 378 13.18 -32.98 -8.70
C SER A 378 14.32 -33.89 -8.20
N ASP A 379 15.18 -34.37 -9.10
CA ASP A 379 16.33 -35.22 -8.76
C ASP A 379 17.42 -34.38 -8.07
N GLY A 380 17.71 -33.18 -8.57
CA GLY A 380 18.67 -32.25 -7.95
C GLY A 380 18.26 -31.81 -6.54
N ALA A 381 16.97 -31.55 -6.32
CA ALA A 381 16.44 -31.20 -5.00
C ALA A 381 16.51 -32.37 -4.01
N GLU A 382 16.16 -33.59 -4.44
CA GLU A 382 16.28 -34.80 -3.62
C GLU A 382 17.74 -35.08 -3.24
N LEU A 383 18.66 -34.93 -4.19
CA LEU A 383 20.09 -35.08 -3.94
C LEU A 383 20.62 -34.04 -2.95
N LEU A 384 20.23 -32.78 -3.11
CA LEU A 384 20.61 -31.73 -2.16
C LEU A 384 20.10 -32.03 -0.75
N ALA A 385 18.82 -32.41 -0.60
CA ALA A 385 18.23 -32.77 0.68
C ALA A 385 18.99 -33.93 1.33
N ALA A 386 19.23 -35.02 0.58
CA ALA A 386 19.96 -36.18 1.06
C ALA A 386 21.39 -35.84 1.49
N MET A 387 22.08 -34.94 0.77
CA MET A 387 23.44 -34.51 1.10
C MET A 387 23.51 -33.58 2.32
N LEU A 388 22.44 -32.82 2.61
CA LEU A 388 22.35 -31.98 3.80
C LEU A 388 21.92 -32.76 5.04
N GLU A 389 21.00 -33.72 4.89
CA GLU A 389 20.50 -34.57 5.99
C GLU A 389 21.48 -35.70 6.35
N HIS A 390 22.14 -36.30 5.35
CA HIS A 390 23.07 -37.42 5.51
C HIS A 390 24.40 -37.20 4.77
N PRO A 391 25.21 -36.20 5.16
CA PRO A 391 26.40 -35.81 4.41
C PRO A 391 27.44 -36.93 4.23
N GLU A 392 27.57 -37.83 5.21
CA GLU A 392 28.49 -38.98 5.21
C GLU A 392 28.16 -40.03 4.15
N MET A 393 26.92 -40.09 3.68
CA MET A 393 26.45 -41.03 2.67
C MET A 393 26.60 -40.48 1.25
N SER A 394 26.96 -39.20 1.10
CA SER A 394 27.03 -38.49 -0.18
C SER A 394 27.96 -39.15 -1.20
N ALA A 395 29.01 -39.85 -0.75
CA ALA A 395 29.90 -40.59 -1.64
C ALA A 395 29.18 -41.67 -2.47
N ARG A 396 28.08 -42.23 -1.95
CA ARG A 396 27.24 -43.23 -2.65
C ARG A 396 26.34 -42.60 -3.71
N LEU A 397 26.14 -41.29 -3.66
CA LEU A 397 25.30 -40.54 -4.61
C LEU A 397 26.05 -40.12 -5.87
N ARG A 398 27.36 -40.40 -5.97
CA ARG A 398 28.24 -39.97 -7.06
C ARG A 398 27.67 -40.24 -8.46
N ASP A 399 27.17 -41.44 -8.71
CA ASP A 399 26.64 -41.82 -10.03
C ASP A 399 25.38 -41.04 -10.43
N ARG A 400 24.59 -40.60 -9.44
CA ARG A 400 23.46 -39.69 -9.65
C ARG A 400 23.96 -38.26 -9.87
N LEU A 401 24.90 -37.80 -9.04
CA LEU A 401 25.46 -36.45 -9.11
C LEU A 401 26.13 -36.13 -10.45
N VAL A 402 26.79 -37.11 -11.10
CA VAL A 402 27.40 -36.93 -12.43
C VAL A 402 26.36 -36.63 -13.52
N ARG A 403 25.10 -37.01 -13.32
CA ARG A 403 24.00 -36.79 -14.27
C ARG A 403 23.30 -35.45 -14.06
N VAL A 404 23.58 -34.76 -12.95
CA VAL A 404 22.98 -33.47 -12.62
C VAL A 404 23.57 -32.38 -13.54
N PRO A 405 22.76 -31.52 -14.16
CA PRO A 405 23.26 -30.41 -14.96
C PRO A 405 24.16 -29.46 -14.16
N ARG A 406 25.18 -28.89 -14.81
CA ARG A 406 26.18 -28.01 -14.15
C ARG A 406 25.57 -26.78 -13.44
N ILE A 407 24.44 -26.28 -13.94
CA ILE A 407 23.73 -25.17 -13.31
C ILE A 407 23.20 -25.60 -11.94
N GLU A 408 22.68 -26.83 -11.82
CA GLU A 408 22.17 -27.40 -10.58
C GLU A 408 23.32 -27.78 -9.63
N THR A 409 24.41 -28.40 -10.11
CA THR A 409 25.58 -28.70 -9.26
C THR A 409 26.19 -27.45 -8.64
N THR A 410 26.14 -26.32 -9.35
CA THR A 410 26.58 -25.01 -8.84
C THR A 410 25.71 -24.55 -7.67
N VAL A 411 24.38 -24.66 -7.80
CA VAL A 411 23.40 -24.32 -6.74
C VAL A 411 23.55 -25.26 -5.54
N ILE A 412 23.71 -26.56 -5.78
CA ILE A 412 23.93 -27.56 -4.72
C ILE A 412 25.22 -27.25 -3.96
N MET A 413 26.32 -26.95 -4.66
CA MET A 413 27.60 -26.60 -4.03
C MET A 413 27.47 -25.33 -3.17
N ASP A 414 26.76 -24.31 -3.65
CA ASP A 414 26.53 -23.08 -2.88
C ASP A 414 25.84 -23.38 -1.53
N ARG A 415 24.80 -24.23 -1.55
CA ARG A 415 24.09 -24.65 -0.33
C ARG A 415 24.95 -25.50 0.61
N LEU A 416 25.74 -26.42 0.07
CA LEU A 416 26.67 -27.22 0.88
C LEU A 416 27.73 -26.36 1.57
N LEU A 417 28.34 -25.42 0.83
CA LEU A 417 29.33 -24.49 1.38
C LEU A 417 28.72 -23.56 2.42
N GLU A 418 27.47 -23.12 2.22
CA GLU A 418 26.74 -22.31 3.19
C GLU A 418 26.48 -23.07 4.50
N ARG A 419 26.01 -24.32 4.43
CA ARG A 419 25.89 -25.19 5.61
C ARG A 419 27.26 -25.43 6.27
N ALA A 420 28.31 -25.56 5.46
CA ALA A 420 29.66 -25.75 5.93
C ALA A 420 30.24 -24.52 6.65
N ARG A 421 29.79 -23.29 6.35
CA ARG A 421 30.22 -22.08 7.09
C ARG A 421 29.91 -22.13 8.57
N LYS A 422 28.90 -22.92 8.97
CA LYS A 422 28.51 -23.09 10.38
C LYS A 422 29.49 -23.94 11.19
N GLU A 423 30.35 -24.70 10.51
CA GLU A 423 31.37 -25.54 11.16
C GLU A 423 32.54 -24.70 11.66
N GLN A 424 32.87 -24.86 12.95
CA GLN A 424 33.98 -24.16 13.60
C GLN A 424 35.29 -24.94 13.57
N GLU A 425 35.22 -26.26 13.40
CA GLU A 425 36.40 -27.15 13.39
C GLU A 425 36.51 -27.90 12.05
N TRP A 426 37.63 -27.68 11.37
CA TRP A 426 37.92 -28.22 10.05
C TRP A 426 38.90 -29.38 10.13
N GLY A 427 38.48 -30.45 10.82
CA GLY A 427 39.18 -31.73 10.89
C GLY A 427 38.69 -32.73 9.87
N ALA A 428 37.40 -33.05 9.85
CA ALA A 428 36.75 -33.80 8.78
C ALA A 428 35.23 -33.76 9.06
N PRO A 429 34.63 -32.55 9.11
CA PRO A 429 33.20 -32.46 9.41
C PRO A 429 32.41 -33.23 8.34
N GLN A 430 31.27 -33.81 8.72
CA GLN A 430 30.50 -34.67 7.81
C GLN A 430 30.15 -33.96 6.50
N ILE A 431 29.85 -32.65 6.58
CA ILE A 431 29.56 -31.80 5.42
C ILE A 431 30.70 -31.74 4.40
N LEU A 432 31.96 -31.90 4.81
CA LEU A 432 33.09 -31.97 3.89
C LEU A 432 32.97 -33.18 2.95
N THR A 433 32.43 -34.30 3.44
CA THR A 433 32.20 -35.50 2.61
C THR A 433 31.20 -35.21 1.49
N ALA A 434 30.14 -34.45 1.78
CA ALA A 434 29.18 -33.99 0.78
C ALA A 434 29.81 -33.07 -0.26
N CYS A 435 30.60 -32.08 0.18
CA CYS A 435 31.31 -31.19 -0.74
C CYS A 435 32.31 -31.94 -1.64
N ILE A 436 33.06 -32.91 -1.07
CA ILE A 436 34.00 -33.74 -1.85
C ILE A 436 33.24 -34.59 -2.86
N ALA A 437 32.13 -35.23 -2.46
CA ALA A 437 31.34 -36.06 -3.36
C ALA A 437 30.82 -35.28 -4.58
N LEU A 438 30.41 -34.01 -4.37
CA LEU A 438 30.00 -33.12 -5.46
C LEU A 438 31.18 -32.68 -6.33
N ALA A 439 32.33 -32.34 -5.73
CA ALA A 439 33.55 -31.98 -6.46
C ALA A 439 34.12 -33.16 -7.28
N ASP A 440 33.97 -34.39 -6.80
CA ASP A 440 34.36 -35.62 -7.50
C ASP A 440 33.40 -35.98 -8.65
N ALA A 441 32.17 -35.48 -8.60
CA ALA A 441 31.17 -35.63 -9.66
C ALA A 441 31.24 -34.51 -10.71
N ASP A 442 31.49 -33.26 -10.27
CA ASP A 442 31.70 -32.08 -11.11
C ASP A 442 33.03 -31.40 -10.74
N PRO A 443 34.13 -31.70 -11.45
CA PRO A 443 35.46 -31.17 -11.14
C PRO A 443 35.57 -29.64 -11.09
N VAL A 444 34.63 -28.91 -11.73
CA VAL A 444 34.57 -27.44 -11.69
C VAL A 444 34.29 -26.91 -10.28
N GLN A 445 33.63 -27.71 -9.43
CA GLN A 445 33.34 -27.32 -8.05
C GLN A 445 34.54 -27.50 -7.11
N GLY A 446 35.54 -28.31 -7.50
CA GLY A 446 36.75 -28.55 -6.71
C GLY A 446 37.51 -27.26 -6.34
N PRO A 447 37.86 -26.39 -7.31
CA PRO A 447 38.47 -25.09 -7.01
C PRO A 447 37.62 -24.18 -6.10
N ARG A 448 36.28 -24.26 -6.16
CA ARG A 448 35.39 -23.48 -5.27
C ARG A 448 35.48 -23.98 -3.83
N LEU A 449 35.52 -25.29 -3.64
CA LEU A 449 35.75 -25.90 -2.33
C LEU A 449 37.15 -25.56 -1.79
N ALA A 450 38.17 -25.58 -2.66
CA ALA A 450 39.54 -25.19 -2.29
C ALA A 450 39.59 -23.74 -1.78
N ALA A 451 39.02 -22.80 -2.54
CA ALA A 451 38.97 -21.38 -2.17
C ALA A 451 38.19 -21.16 -0.87
N PHE A 452 37.10 -21.90 -0.66
CA PHE A 452 36.34 -21.85 0.58
C PHE A 452 37.16 -22.28 1.81
N LEU A 453 37.91 -23.39 1.68
CA LEU A 453 38.79 -23.91 2.72
C LEU A 453 39.98 -22.98 2.99
N GLU A 454 40.56 -22.38 1.94
CA GLU A 454 41.62 -21.37 2.06
C GLU A 454 41.17 -20.15 2.85
N ALA A 455 39.92 -19.72 2.65
CA ALA A 455 39.32 -18.58 3.36
C ALA A 455 38.89 -18.90 4.81
N ARG A 456 39.16 -20.10 5.35
CA ARG A 456 38.90 -20.41 6.76
C ARG A 456 40.05 -19.90 7.64
N PRO A 457 39.76 -19.37 8.84
CA PRO A 457 40.81 -19.04 9.79
C PRO A 457 41.74 -20.23 10.04
N HIS A 458 43.06 -20.03 9.92
CA HIS A 458 44.06 -21.10 10.04
C HIS A 458 43.99 -21.89 11.36
N GLN A 459 43.46 -21.27 12.43
CA GLN A 459 43.25 -21.89 13.74
C GLN A 459 42.15 -22.97 13.73
N GLN A 460 41.19 -22.88 12.81
CA GLN A 460 40.10 -23.85 12.68
C GLN A 460 40.55 -25.13 11.94
N ILE A 461 41.66 -25.09 11.19
CA ILE A 461 42.16 -26.21 10.41
C ILE A 461 42.83 -27.25 11.32
N GLN A 462 42.35 -28.49 11.25
CA GLN A 462 42.87 -29.61 12.05
C GLN A 462 43.57 -30.66 11.15
N PRO A 463 44.56 -31.40 11.68
CA PRO A 463 45.42 -32.28 10.86
C PRO A 463 44.69 -33.42 10.15
N SER A 464 43.52 -33.84 10.65
CA SER A 464 42.75 -34.95 10.08
C SER A 464 42.13 -34.63 8.71
N ILE A 465 42.12 -33.36 8.28
CA ILE A 465 41.50 -32.97 7.01
C ILE A 465 42.41 -33.31 5.83
N VAL A 466 43.72 -33.24 6.06
CA VAL A 466 44.76 -33.46 5.06
C VAL A 466 44.61 -34.82 4.37
N PRO A 467 44.52 -35.97 5.06
CA PRO A 467 44.37 -37.26 4.39
C PRO A 467 43.03 -37.43 3.65
N LYS A 468 42.02 -36.59 3.92
CA LYS A 468 40.71 -36.64 3.25
C LYS A 468 40.70 -35.90 1.91
N ILE A 469 41.61 -34.95 1.71
CA ILE A 469 41.66 -34.11 0.51
C ILE A 469 42.94 -34.27 -0.30
N SER A 470 43.99 -34.87 0.27
CA SER A 470 45.34 -34.91 -0.32
C SER A 470 45.42 -35.59 -1.69
N ASP A 471 44.57 -36.57 -1.92
CA ASP A 471 44.50 -37.34 -3.17
C ASP A 471 43.65 -36.65 -4.24
N ARG A 472 43.13 -35.44 -3.96
CA ARG A 472 42.29 -34.67 -4.89
C ARG A 472 43.10 -33.62 -5.66
N PRO A 473 42.96 -33.53 -7.00
CA PRO A 473 43.72 -32.57 -7.80
C PRO A 473 43.54 -31.10 -7.39
N TRP A 474 42.34 -30.71 -6.97
CA TRP A 474 42.04 -29.34 -6.56
C TRP A 474 42.67 -28.95 -5.22
N ALA A 475 43.16 -29.91 -4.42
CA ALA A 475 43.73 -29.65 -3.10
C ALA A 475 45.24 -29.37 -3.14
N ALA A 476 45.93 -29.63 -4.26
CA ALA A 476 47.38 -29.49 -4.35
C ALA A 476 47.87 -28.07 -4.00
N SER A 477 47.27 -27.04 -4.62
CA SER A 477 47.59 -25.62 -4.35
C SER A 477 47.22 -25.21 -2.92
N LEU A 478 46.07 -25.66 -2.42
CA LEU A 478 45.62 -25.40 -1.05
C LEU A 478 46.62 -25.94 -0.01
N LEU A 479 47.10 -27.17 -0.21
CA LEU A 479 48.07 -27.81 0.69
C LEU A 479 49.45 -27.13 0.64
N GLU A 480 49.83 -26.55 -0.50
CA GLU A 480 51.03 -25.70 -0.60
C GLU A 480 50.91 -24.40 0.19
N VAL A 481 49.76 -23.72 0.08
CA VAL A 481 49.46 -22.49 0.84
C VAL A 481 49.48 -22.80 2.35
N TRP A 482 48.80 -23.86 2.79
CA TRP A 482 48.79 -24.25 4.21
C TRP A 482 50.16 -24.72 4.71
N GLY A 483 50.96 -25.40 3.88
CA GLY A 483 52.31 -25.81 4.22
C GLY A 483 53.27 -24.64 4.43
N SER A 484 53.10 -23.57 3.64
CA SER A 484 53.98 -22.39 3.62
C SER A 484 53.53 -21.27 4.57
N SER A 485 52.25 -21.24 4.94
CA SER A 485 51.66 -20.23 5.83
C SER A 485 52.23 -20.31 7.25
N GLY A 486 52.67 -19.19 7.83
CA GLY A 486 53.19 -19.12 9.20
C GLY A 486 52.16 -19.46 10.28
N ASP A 487 50.89 -19.20 9.99
CA ASP A 487 49.79 -19.23 10.97
C ASP A 487 49.08 -20.59 11.08
N VAL A 488 49.35 -21.52 10.16
CA VAL A 488 48.82 -22.89 10.22
C VAL A 488 49.58 -23.70 11.26
N SER A 489 48.85 -24.47 12.08
CA SER A 489 49.42 -25.22 13.19
C SER A 489 50.45 -26.28 12.76
N LYS A 490 51.47 -26.51 13.60
CA LYS A 490 52.53 -27.52 13.36
C LYS A 490 51.96 -28.93 13.09
N PRO A 491 50.93 -29.42 13.81
CA PRO A 491 50.33 -30.73 13.52
C PRO A 491 49.78 -30.85 12.10
N VAL A 492 49.15 -29.80 11.57
CA VAL A 492 48.62 -29.78 10.19
C VAL A 492 49.77 -29.87 9.19
N LYS A 493 50.82 -29.05 9.36
CA LYS A 493 52.02 -29.10 8.48
C LYS A 493 52.70 -30.46 8.50
N ASN A 494 52.78 -31.10 9.67
CA ASN A 494 53.31 -32.45 9.80
C ASN A 494 52.46 -33.48 9.04
N ALA A 495 51.12 -33.35 9.08
CA ALA A 495 50.23 -34.19 8.30
C ALA A 495 50.44 -33.99 6.79
N ILE A 496 50.61 -32.75 6.32
CA ILE A 496 50.90 -32.44 4.90
C ILE A 496 52.23 -33.09 4.46
N ASN A 497 53.29 -32.89 5.25
CA ASN A 497 54.61 -33.45 4.95
C ASN A 497 54.61 -35.00 4.95
N LYS A 498 53.88 -35.62 5.88
CA LYS A 498 53.72 -37.08 5.93
C LYS A 498 53.00 -37.59 4.68
N THR A 499 52.01 -36.86 4.19
CA THR A 499 51.24 -37.26 3.01
C THR A 499 52.03 -37.08 1.71
N ARG A 500 52.90 -36.06 1.64
CA ARG A 500 53.91 -35.89 0.57
C ARG A 500 54.95 -37.01 0.58
N ALA A 501 55.47 -37.40 1.75
CA ALA A 501 56.44 -38.48 1.88
C ALA A 501 55.87 -39.87 1.48
N ASN A 502 54.55 -40.04 1.58
CA ASN A 502 53.86 -41.28 1.21
C ASN A 502 53.41 -41.33 -0.27
N GLY A 503 53.71 -40.30 -1.09
CA GLY A 503 53.39 -40.31 -2.53
C GLY A 503 51.94 -40.02 -2.92
N ASN A 504 51.11 -39.54 -1.98
CA ASN A 504 49.67 -39.32 -2.18
C ASN A 504 49.29 -37.88 -2.56
N VAL A 505 50.24 -37.04 -2.96
CA VAL A 505 49.96 -35.71 -3.51
C VAL A 505 50.19 -35.79 -5.01
N ALA A 506 49.13 -35.66 -5.80
CA ALA A 506 49.27 -35.49 -7.24
C ALA A 506 50.04 -34.19 -7.49
N VAL A 507 51.24 -34.31 -8.07
CA VAL A 507 52.04 -33.18 -8.58
C VAL A 507 51.36 -32.60 -9.82
#